data_AF-A0A2V6G3H5-F1
#
_entry.id   AF-A0A2V6G3H5-F1
#
_cell.length_a   1.000
_cell.length_b   1.000
_cell.length_c   1.000
_cell.angle_alpha   90.00
_cell.angle_beta   90.00
_cell.angle_gamma   90.00
#
_symmetry.space_group_name_H-M   'P 1'
#
loop_
_entity.id
_entity.type
_entity.pdbx_description
1 polymer ?
#
loop_
_entity_poly.entity_id
_entity_poly.type
_entity_poly.pdbx_seq_one_letter_code
_entity_poly.pdbx_strand_id
1 'polypeptide(L)'
;MDRRGRRDGFVAVARWATRRGRAYHVSALRTAKRLPWLLAAAFVATNAQASDFNFYHDTFAFANATVFKYYKGIAFLRAPSGKTDPANSYTRRCFVMTRVAMQFHKFARFDPHGQPLDDRALAARVRAVTRPAPWREALPPKERIVFPGYANLREMSKARETVLKENIGAGWPTYFRPGNFRMFYQRSPKYQEQTHSRLDDVLAHGDFFIAYLTTYPRLSINHAVLIYARKNPDARSDIERYLVYDPNHPDSPRELTWLPREDSFAYQKDVDFVGGHIRVYQSYGKWLQ
;
A
#
# COMPACT_ATOMS: atom_id res chain seq x y z
N MET A 1 -38.00 46.24 40.05
CA MET A 1 -39.42 45.84 40.20
C MET A 1 -39.60 44.54 39.42
N ASP A 2 -39.89 43.40 40.05
CA ASP A 2 -41.17 42.98 40.69
C ASP A 2 -42.23 42.64 39.62
N ARG A 3 -42.98 41.52 39.62
CA ARG A 3 -42.94 40.17 40.25
C ARG A 3 -44.16 39.36 39.74
N ARG A 4 -44.16 38.02 39.94
CA ARG A 4 -45.35 37.12 40.07
C ARG A 4 -46.26 36.98 38.83
N GLY A 5 -47.09 35.94 38.68
CA GLY A 5 -47.34 34.68 39.40
C GLY A 5 -48.09 33.70 38.46
N ARG A 6 -47.96 32.38 38.52
CA ARG A 6 -48.46 31.38 39.51
C ARG A 6 -49.99 31.36 39.73
N ARG A 7 -50.62 30.24 39.35
CA ARG A 7 -51.78 29.47 39.90
C ARG A 7 -51.86 28.17 39.06
N ASP A 8 -51.93 26.91 39.52
CA ASP A 8 -52.53 26.21 40.68
C ASP A 8 -54.02 25.80 40.51
N GLY A 9 -54.32 24.49 40.65
CA GLY A 9 -55.67 23.86 40.65
C GLY A 9 -55.66 22.40 40.12
N PHE A 10 -55.57 21.33 40.94
CA PHE A 10 -56.66 20.56 41.63
C PHE A 10 -57.64 19.83 40.67
N VAL A 11 -58.19 18.61 40.89
CA VAL A 11 -58.46 17.83 42.13
C VAL A 11 -57.77 16.41 42.13
N ALA A 12 -58.45 15.28 42.46
CA ALA A 12 -57.84 14.00 42.94
C ALA A 12 -58.88 12.83 43.13
N VAL A 13 -58.48 11.71 43.81
CA VAL A 13 -59.33 10.62 44.43
C VAL A 13 -59.75 9.46 43.48
N ALA A 14 -59.89 8.14 43.80
CA ALA A 14 -59.69 7.22 44.97
C ALA A 14 -59.18 5.83 44.43
N ARG A 15 -58.37 5.00 45.12
CA ARG A 15 -58.57 4.11 46.31
C ARG A 15 -59.58 2.93 46.16
N TRP A 16 -59.12 1.72 46.52
CA TRP A 16 -59.75 0.47 47.07
C TRP A 16 -59.08 -0.77 46.42
N ALA A 17 -58.35 -1.71 47.03
CA ALA A 17 -58.17 -2.29 48.39
C ALA A 17 -58.88 -3.65 48.63
N THR A 18 -58.12 -4.77 48.59
CA THR A 18 -58.37 -6.10 49.27
C THR A 18 -57.28 -7.12 48.84
N ARG A 19 -56.94 -8.21 49.55
CA ARG A 19 -56.90 -8.58 51.00
C ARG A 19 -56.25 -9.99 51.12
N ARG A 20 -55.38 -10.23 52.13
CA ARG A 20 -54.94 -11.57 52.65
C ARG A 20 -54.14 -12.47 51.66
N GLY A 21 -53.27 -13.40 52.08
CA GLY A 21 -52.68 -13.69 53.40
C GLY A 21 -52.24 -15.16 53.58
N ARG A 22 -51.11 -15.37 54.30
CA ARG A 22 -50.51 -16.65 54.80
C ARG A 22 -49.62 -17.47 53.84
N ALA A 23 -48.61 -18.09 54.45
CA ALA A 23 -47.60 -18.98 53.85
C ALA A 23 -48.00 -20.46 53.95
N TYR A 24 -47.23 -21.38 53.34
CA TYR A 24 -46.77 -22.65 53.94
C TYR A 24 -45.78 -23.42 53.03
N HIS A 25 -44.87 -24.17 53.68
CA HIS A 25 -44.09 -25.35 53.25
C HIS A 25 -43.31 -25.43 51.92
N VAL A 26 -41.97 -25.40 52.08
CA VAL A 26 -41.01 -26.49 51.75
C VAL A 26 -41.45 -27.55 50.73
N SER A 27 -40.79 -27.57 49.56
CA SER A 27 -39.94 -28.69 49.13
C SER A 27 -39.19 -28.38 47.82
N ALA A 28 -37.95 -28.85 47.72
CA ALA A 28 -37.16 -28.73 46.51
C ALA A 28 -37.56 -29.79 45.48
N LEU A 29 -37.67 -29.42 44.20
CA LEU A 29 -37.46 -30.33 43.07
C LEU A 29 -36.98 -29.55 41.83
N ARG A 30 -36.13 -30.21 41.04
CA ARG A 30 -35.35 -29.61 39.95
C ARG A 30 -36.22 -29.40 38.71
N THR A 31 -36.08 -28.28 37.98
CA THR A 31 -36.16 -28.28 36.51
C THR A 31 -35.62 -27.00 35.84
N ALA A 32 -35.11 -27.17 34.61
CA ALA A 32 -34.90 -26.15 33.56
C ALA A 32 -34.12 -24.87 33.89
N LYS A 33 -32.79 -24.92 33.68
CA LYS A 33 -31.98 -23.72 33.41
C LYS A 33 -32.50 -23.01 32.15
N ARG A 34 -32.96 -21.76 32.27
CA ARG A 34 -33.05 -20.82 31.13
C ARG A 34 -31.91 -19.82 31.24
N LEU A 35 -30.78 -20.14 30.63
CA LEU A 35 -29.65 -19.21 30.50
C LEU A 35 -29.98 -18.23 29.36
N PRO A 36 -30.01 -16.90 29.60
CA PRO A 36 -30.17 -15.94 28.52
C PRO A 36 -28.91 -15.95 27.66
N TRP A 37 -29.06 -16.28 26.38
CA TRP A 37 -27.99 -16.17 25.40
C TRP A 37 -27.74 -14.69 25.09
N LEU A 38 -26.88 -14.06 25.89
CA LEU A 38 -26.24 -12.81 25.47
C LEU A 38 -25.28 -13.13 24.34
N LEU A 39 -25.75 -12.93 23.10
CA LEU A 39 -24.90 -12.86 21.93
C LEU A 39 -23.98 -11.64 22.09
N ALA A 40 -22.81 -11.89 22.69
CA ALA A 40 -21.69 -10.99 22.60
C ALA A 40 -21.26 -10.96 21.13
N ALA A 41 -21.81 -10.00 20.38
CA ALA A 41 -21.32 -9.65 19.06
C ALA A 41 -19.89 -9.13 19.22
N ALA A 42 -18.93 -10.04 19.15
CA ALA A 42 -17.52 -9.68 19.06
C ALA A 42 -17.36 -8.85 17.80
N PHE A 43 -17.24 -7.53 17.97
CA PHE A 43 -16.65 -6.67 16.96
C PHE A 43 -15.20 -7.14 16.78
N VAL A 44 -15.03 -8.12 15.89
CA VAL A 44 -13.76 -8.32 15.20
C VAL A 44 -13.59 -7.05 14.37
N ALA A 45 -12.95 -6.05 14.98
CA ALA A 45 -12.32 -5.01 14.22
C ALA A 45 -11.28 -5.70 13.34
N THR A 46 -11.67 -5.99 12.11
CA THR A 46 -10.76 -6.23 11.01
C THR A 46 -9.97 -4.95 10.83
N ASN A 47 -8.91 -4.79 11.63
CA ASN A 47 -7.77 -3.99 11.23
C ASN A 47 -7.43 -4.47 9.84
N ALA A 48 -7.69 -3.63 8.83
CA ALA A 48 -7.26 -3.90 7.46
C ALA A 48 -5.79 -4.29 7.57
N GLN A 49 -5.46 -5.52 7.17
CA GLN A 49 -4.18 -6.12 7.51
C GLN A 49 -3.13 -5.47 6.62
N ALA A 50 -2.62 -4.32 7.10
CA ALA A 50 -1.57 -3.57 6.44
C ALA A 50 -0.46 -4.54 6.10
N SER A 51 -0.01 -4.51 4.85
CA SER A 51 1.11 -5.33 4.41
C SER A 51 2.26 -5.17 5.39
N ASP A 52 2.87 -6.29 5.78
CA ASP A 52 4.06 -6.31 6.66
C ASP A 52 5.31 -5.72 5.97
N PHE A 53 5.16 -5.28 4.71
CA PHE A 53 6.14 -4.54 3.94
C PHE A 53 6.66 -3.29 4.66
N ASN A 54 7.94 -3.31 4.98
CA ASN A 54 8.64 -2.21 5.59
C ASN A 54 9.57 -1.57 4.57
N PHE A 55 9.36 -0.27 4.27
CA PHE A 55 10.20 0.48 3.32
C PHE A 55 11.70 0.33 3.58
N TYR A 56 12.13 0.31 4.85
CA TYR A 56 13.54 0.23 5.22
C TYR A 56 14.12 -1.20 5.21
N HIS A 57 13.31 -2.22 4.90
CA HIS A 57 13.75 -3.61 4.77
C HIS A 57 13.50 -4.18 3.36
N ASP A 58 12.32 -3.90 2.78
CA ASP A 58 11.79 -4.55 1.56
C ASP A 58 12.01 -3.73 0.28
N THR A 59 12.84 -2.69 0.33
CA THR A 59 13.20 -1.87 -0.84
C THR A 59 14.69 -1.94 -1.15
N PHE A 60 15.05 -1.68 -2.40
CA PHE A 60 16.45 -1.58 -2.82
C PHE A 60 17.15 -0.40 -2.13
N ALA A 61 18.40 -0.61 -1.71
CA ALA A 61 19.26 0.44 -1.14
C ALA A 61 19.77 1.44 -2.20
N PHE A 62 19.80 1.05 -3.48
CA PHE A 62 20.24 1.88 -4.59
C PHE A 62 19.07 2.47 -5.36
N ALA A 63 19.30 3.62 -6.00
CA ALA A 63 18.32 4.30 -6.84
C ALA A 63 18.29 3.76 -8.28
N ASN A 64 17.10 3.79 -8.89
CA ASN A 64 16.96 4.03 -10.32
C ASN A 64 17.26 5.51 -10.59
N ALA A 65 18.32 5.81 -11.33
CA ALA A 65 18.53 7.18 -11.77
C ALA A 65 17.46 7.57 -12.79
N THR A 66 16.97 8.80 -12.70
CA THR A 66 16.09 9.38 -13.70
C THR A 66 16.88 9.83 -14.93
N VAL A 67 16.19 9.96 -16.07
CA VAL A 67 16.79 10.45 -17.32
C VAL A 67 16.68 11.97 -17.43
N PHE A 68 15.91 12.59 -16.54
CA PHE A 68 15.73 14.03 -16.46
C PHE A 68 16.27 14.58 -15.13
N LYS A 69 16.62 15.86 -15.09
CA LYS A 69 16.73 16.67 -13.87
C LYS A 69 15.76 17.83 -14.01
N TYR A 70 15.11 18.22 -12.93
CA TYR A 70 14.18 19.35 -12.94
C TYR A 70 14.81 20.56 -12.26
N TYR A 71 14.89 21.68 -12.97
CA TYR A 71 15.33 22.95 -12.41
C TYR A 71 14.27 24.01 -12.68
N LYS A 72 13.76 24.64 -11.61
CA LYS A 72 12.62 25.59 -11.66
C LYS A 72 11.40 25.06 -12.44
N GLY A 73 11.15 23.75 -12.38
CA GLY A 73 10.03 23.07 -13.05
C GLY A 73 10.25 22.74 -14.54
N ILE A 74 11.41 23.10 -15.10
CA ILE A 74 11.80 22.75 -16.47
C ILE A 74 12.60 21.44 -16.44
N ALA A 75 12.26 20.51 -17.33
CA ALA A 75 12.95 19.23 -17.48
C ALA A 75 14.19 19.37 -18.38
N PHE A 76 15.34 18.88 -17.90
CA PHE A 76 16.59 18.81 -18.65
C PHE A 76 17.03 17.35 -18.75
N LEU A 77 17.44 16.89 -19.93
CA LEU A 77 18.03 15.56 -20.05
C LEU A 77 19.31 15.48 -19.23
N ARG A 78 19.45 14.42 -18.41
CA ARG A 78 20.74 14.10 -17.78
C ARG A 78 21.75 13.74 -18.88
N ALA A 79 22.99 14.17 -18.70
CA ALA A 79 24.08 13.73 -19.56
C ALA A 79 24.15 12.18 -19.56
N PRO A 80 24.47 11.55 -20.70
CA PRO A 80 24.72 10.11 -20.75
C PRO A 80 25.76 9.70 -19.69
N SER A 81 25.63 8.50 -19.13
CA SER A 81 26.55 8.00 -18.11
C SER A 81 27.97 7.86 -18.66
N GLY A 82 28.84 8.84 -18.37
CA GLY A 82 30.28 8.74 -18.56
C GLY A 82 30.96 8.13 -17.34
N LYS A 83 32.28 7.86 -17.45
CA LYS A 83 33.10 7.41 -16.31
C LYS A 83 33.06 8.36 -15.09
N THR A 84 32.67 9.61 -15.31
CA THR A 84 32.60 10.69 -14.31
C THR A 84 31.26 10.85 -13.60
N ASP A 85 30.18 10.20 -14.07
CA ASP A 85 28.90 10.13 -13.34
C ASP A 85 28.29 8.71 -13.47
N PRO A 86 28.85 7.72 -12.72
CA PRO A 86 28.33 6.35 -12.72
C PRO A 86 26.90 6.23 -12.18
N ALA A 87 26.41 7.22 -11.41
CA ALA A 87 25.06 7.19 -10.85
C ALA A 87 24.00 7.20 -11.95
N ASN A 88 24.25 7.89 -13.08
CA ASN A 88 23.35 7.89 -14.24
C ASN A 88 23.39 6.60 -15.09
N SER A 89 24.15 5.57 -14.71
CA SER A 89 24.22 4.31 -15.48
C SER A 89 22.98 3.42 -15.31
N TYR A 90 22.34 3.45 -14.14
CA TYR A 90 21.20 2.58 -13.81
C TYR A 90 19.86 3.30 -13.94
N THR A 91 19.42 3.56 -15.18
CA THR A 91 18.23 4.34 -15.48
C THR A 91 17.11 3.53 -16.13
N ARG A 92 15.88 4.08 -16.13
CA ARG A 92 14.66 3.50 -16.78
C ARG A 92 14.26 2.12 -16.23
N ARG A 93 14.61 1.82 -14.97
CA ARG A 93 14.37 0.54 -14.28
C ARG A 93 13.23 0.60 -13.26
N CYS A 94 12.55 1.73 -13.11
CA CYS A 94 11.49 1.93 -12.10
C CYS A 94 10.45 0.80 -12.06
N PHE A 95 9.83 0.45 -13.19
CA PHE A 95 8.87 -0.66 -13.26
C PHE A 95 9.48 -2.02 -12.87
N VAL A 96 10.75 -2.25 -13.20
CA VAL A 96 11.44 -3.49 -12.84
C VAL A 96 11.71 -3.52 -11.35
N MET A 97 12.15 -2.41 -10.76
CA MET A 97 12.44 -2.33 -9.33
C MET A 97 11.17 -2.43 -8.47
N THR A 98 10.04 -1.82 -8.87
CA THR A 98 8.76 -2.00 -8.17
C THR A 98 8.24 -3.42 -8.29
N ARG A 99 8.25 -4.00 -9.50
CA ARG A 99 7.88 -5.41 -9.73
C ARG A 99 8.74 -6.34 -8.87
N VAL A 100 10.04 -6.10 -8.83
CA VAL A 100 10.96 -7.01 -8.15
C VAL A 100 10.93 -6.85 -6.63
N ALA A 101 10.72 -5.64 -6.09
CA ALA A 101 10.46 -5.46 -4.66
C ALA A 101 9.21 -6.25 -4.21
N MET A 102 8.10 -6.15 -4.96
CA MET A 102 6.91 -6.99 -4.76
C MET A 102 7.24 -8.48 -4.83
N GLN A 103 7.99 -8.92 -5.85
CA GLN A 103 8.35 -10.34 -6.02
C GLN A 103 9.25 -10.86 -4.89
N PHE A 104 10.20 -10.06 -4.38
CA PHE A 104 11.00 -10.44 -3.22
C PHE A 104 10.13 -10.59 -1.98
N HIS A 105 9.28 -9.61 -1.67
CA HIS A 105 8.38 -9.71 -0.53
C HIS A 105 7.44 -10.93 -0.64
N LYS A 106 6.86 -11.19 -1.81
CA LYS A 106 5.95 -12.34 -2.06
C LYS A 106 6.63 -13.70 -2.05
N PHE A 107 7.88 -13.80 -2.53
CA PHE A 107 8.49 -15.10 -2.89
C PHE A 107 9.85 -15.38 -2.25
N ALA A 108 10.46 -14.43 -1.53
CA ALA A 108 11.72 -14.63 -0.80
C ALA A 108 11.55 -14.58 0.72
N ARG A 109 12.48 -15.23 1.42
CA ARG A 109 12.75 -14.99 2.83
C ARG A 109 14.25 -14.86 3.04
N PHE A 110 14.63 -14.13 4.07
CA PHE A 110 16.00 -13.83 4.40
C PHE A 110 16.45 -14.65 5.63
N ASP A 111 17.72 -15.01 5.67
CA ASP A 111 18.34 -15.75 6.77
C ASP A 111 19.68 -15.06 7.10
N PRO A 112 19.74 -14.21 8.13
CA PRO A 112 20.94 -13.45 8.47
C PRO A 112 22.07 -14.31 9.05
N HIS A 113 21.79 -15.56 9.45
CA HIS A 113 22.78 -16.46 10.05
C HIS A 113 23.36 -17.46 9.03
N GLY A 114 22.68 -17.67 7.89
CA GLY A 114 23.19 -18.48 6.80
C GLY A 114 24.42 -17.87 6.10
N GLN A 115 25.26 -18.70 5.48
CA GLN A 115 26.42 -18.23 4.73
C GLN A 115 25.98 -17.53 3.42
N PRO A 116 26.48 -16.29 3.14
CA PRO A 116 26.19 -15.59 1.89
C PRO A 116 26.54 -16.42 0.64
N LEU A 117 25.67 -16.37 -0.38
CA LEU A 117 25.93 -17.01 -1.66
C LEU A 117 27.02 -16.28 -2.47
N ASP A 118 27.80 -17.03 -3.24
CA ASP A 118 28.63 -16.48 -4.31
C ASP A 118 27.79 -15.77 -5.39
N ASP A 119 28.43 -14.96 -6.22
CA ASP A 119 27.77 -14.09 -7.21
C ASP A 119 26.97 -14.90 -8.25
N ARG A 120 27.42 -16.09 -8.63
CA ARG A 120 26.76 -16.96 -9.61
C ARG A 120 25.52 -17.62 -9.01
N ALA A 121 25.64 -18.15 -7.80
CA ALA A 121 24.55 -18.75 -7.05
C ALA A 121 23.49 -17.69 -6.67
N LEU A 122 23.93 -16.48 -6.27
CA LEU A 122 23.06 -15.34 -6.00
C LEU A 122 22.33 -14.89 -7.26
N ALA A 123 23.02 -14.71 -8.39
CA ALA A 123 22.39 -14.36 -9.67
C ALA A 123 21.32 -15.37 -10.09
N ALA A 124 21.57 -16.68 -9.91
CA ALA A 124 20.58 -17.71 -10.15
C ALA A 124 19.37 -17.60 -9.19
N ARG A 125 19.60 -17.31 -7.91
CA ARG A 125 18.56 -17.10 -6.89
C ARG A 125 17.70 -15.87 -7.16
N VAL A 126 18.31 -14.75 -7.58
CA VAL A 126 17.63 -13.52 -8.03
C VAL A 126 16.71 -13.82 -9.22
N ARG A 127 17.22 -14.54 -10.24
CA ARG A 127 16.39 -14.93 -11.39
C ARG A 127 15.26 -15.89 -11.00
N ALA A 128 15.46 -16.77 -10.01
CA ALA A 128 14.43 -17.66 -9.50
C ALA A 128 13.29 -16.90 -8.80
N VAL A 129 13.59 -15.94 -7.93
CA VAL A 129 12.54 -15.13 -7.24
C VAL A 129 11.80 -14.18 -8.19
N THR A 130 12.45 -13.72 -9.27
CA THR A 130 11.81 -12.84 -10.26
C THR A 130 11.06 -13.57 -11.39
N ARG A 131 11.10 -14.91 -11.42
CA ARG A 131 10.43 -15.73 -12.46
C ARG A 131 8.91 -15.88 -12.26
N PRO A 132 8.36 -16.08 -11.04
CA PRO A 132 6.92 -16.12 -10.82
C PRO A 132 6.26 -14.80 -11.21
N ALA A 133 5.07 -14.86 -11.81
CA ALA A 133 4.36 -13.64 -12.19
C ALA A 133 3.95 -12.81 -10.95
N PRO A 134 4.09 -11.47 -10.98
CA PRO A 134 3.88 -10.60 -9.82
C PRO A 134 2.43 -10.60 -9.28
N TRP A 135 1.44 -10.89 -10.13
CA TRP A 135 0.03 -11.06 -9.75
C TRP A 135 -0.30 -12.41 -9.12
N ARG A 136 0.67 -13.30 -8.89
CA ARG A 136 0.44 -14.49 -8.08
C ARG A 136 0.34 -14.11 -6.59
N GLU A 137 -0.40 -14.92 -5.85
CA GLU A 137 -0.39 -14.89 -4.38
C GLU A 137 1.01 -15.13 -3.83
N ALA A 138 1.30 -14.58 -2.65
CA ALA A 138 2.57 -14.81 -1.97
C ALA A 138 2.75 -16.30 -1.61
N LEU A 139 3.99 -16.79 -1.66
CA LEU A 139 4.29 -18.13 -1.18
C LEU A 139 4.16 -18.16 0.36
N PRO A 140 3.65 -19.26 0.95
CA PRO A 140 3.72 -19.50 2.39
C PRO A 140 5.16 -19.33 2.89
N PRO A 141 5.40 -18.72 4.08
CA PRO A 141 6.75 -18.35 4.50
C PRO A 141 7.79 -19.48 4.45
N LYS A 142 7.40 -20.72 4.71
CA LYS A 142 8.30 -21.89 4.65
C LYS A 142 8.74 -22.26 3.22
N GLU A 143 7.91 -21.96 2.22
CA GLU A 143 8.15 -22.24 0.79
C GLU A 143 8.89 -21.10 0.07
N ARG A 144 8.98 -19.92 0.70
CA ARG A 144 9.71 -18.77 0.14
C ARG A 144 11.19 -19.09 -0.05
N ILE A 145 11.73 -18.61 -1.17
CA ILE A 145 13.11 -18.80 -1.63
C ILE A 145 14.07 -18.12 -0.63
N VAL A 146 15.00 -18.91 -0.07
CA VAL A 146 15.93 -18.40 0.94
C VAL A 146 17.07 -17.61 0.31
N PHE A 147 17.34 -16.43 0.87
CA PHE A 147 18.54 -15.62 0.64
C PHE A 147 19.36 -15.56 1.95
N PRO A 148 20.41 -16.38 2.09
CA PRO A 148 21.24 -16.41 3.29
C PRO A 148 22.26 -15.26 3.33
N GLY A 149 22.68 -14.88 4.53
CA GLY A 149 23.73 -13.90 4.79
C GLY A 149 23.25 -12.45 4.92
N TYR A 150 21.94 -12.22 4.96
CA TYR A 150 21.31 -10.90 5.03
C TYR A 150 20.01 -11.01 5.83
N ALA A 151 19.60 -9.94 6.53
CA ALA A 151 18.33 -9.86 7.23
C ALA A 151 17.15 -9.47 6.31
N ASN A 152 17.41 -8.73 5.22
CA ASN A 152 16.37 -8.23 4.32
C ASN A 152 16.91 -7.81 2.92
N LEU A 153 16.01 -7.41 2.01
CA LEU A 153 16.34 -6.97 0.65
C LEU A 153 17.20 -5.71 0.64
N ARG A 154 16.96 -4.74 1.54
CA ARG A 154 17.75 -3.51 1.64
C ARG A 154 19.20 -3.80 1.96
N GLU A 155 19.47 -4.64 2.95
CA GLU A 155 20.83 -5.04 3.32
C GLU A 155 21.52 -5.80 2.17
N MET A 156 20.87 -6.83 1.62
CA MET A 156 21.39 -7.59 0.49
C MET A 156 21.69 -6.68 -0.71
N SER A 157 20.80 -5.72 -1.00
CA SER A 157 20.95 -4.82 -2.14
C SER A 157 22.00 -3.75 -1.97
N LYS A 158 22.34 -3.38 -0.72
CA LYS A 158 23.52 -2.58 -0.42
C LYS A 158 24.82 -3.37 -0.59
N ALA A 159 24.83 -4.64 -0.17
CA ALA A 159 26.02 -5.49 -0.22
C ALA A 159 26.31 -6.08 -1.62
N ARG A 160 25.28 -6.32 -2.44
CA ARG A 160 25.36 -7.06 -3.71
C ARG A 160 24.71 -6.30 -4.87
N GLU A 161 24.86 -4.97 -4.86
CA GLU A 161 24.24 -4.04 -5.81
C GLU A 161 24.44 -4.44 -7.28
N THR A 162 25.68 -4.71 -7.71
CA THR A 162 26.02 -5.10 -9.09
C THR A 162 25.27 -6.34 -9.54
N VAL A 163 25.32 -7.41 -8.73
CA VAL A 163 24.65 -8.68 -9.03
C VAL A 163 23.14 -8.48 -9.21
N LEU A 164 22.50 -7.64 -8.39
CA LEU A 164 21.07 -7.33 -8.56
C LEU A 164 20.82 -6.49 -9.81
N LYS A 165 21.56 -5.40 -10.03
CA LYS A 165 21.38 -4.51 -11.18
C LYS A 165 21.41 -5.26 -12.52
N GLU A 166 22.31 -6.24 -12.62
CA GLU A 166 22.44 -7.13 -13.77
C GLU A 166 21.31 -8.16 -13.88
N ASN A 167 20.82 -8.72 -12.76
CA ASN A 167 19.94 -9.90 -12.77
C ASN A 167 18.44 -9.64 -12.55
N ILE A 168 18.01 -8.44 -12.14
CA ILE A 168 16.57 -8.14 -11.99
C ILE A 168 15.81 -7.87 -13.30
N GLY A 169 16.55 -7.76 -14.43
CA GLY A 169 16.01 -7.68 -15.78
C GLY A 169 15.98 -6.27 -16.39
N ALA A 170 15.85 -6.20 -17.73
CA ALA A 170 15.95 -4.95 -18.49
C ALA A 170 14.75 -4.01 -18.29
N GLY A 171 15.02 -2.71 -18.16
CA GLY A 171 14.00 -1.69 -17.90
C GLY A 171 13.16 -1.32 -19.12
N TRP A 172 13.81 -1.04 -20.25
CA TRP A 172 13.16 -0.47 -21.45
C TRP A 172 12.02 -1.31 -22.06
N PRO A 173 12.04 -2.67 -22.11
CA PRO A 173 10.95 -3.44 -22.71
C PRO A 173 9.62 -3.27 -21.95
N THR A 174 9.69 -2.85 -20.69
CA THR A 174 8.53 -2.70 -19.83
C THR A 174 7.63 -1.54 -20.24
N TYR A 175 8.20 -0.48 -20.81
CA TYR A 175 7.42 0.66 -21.33
C TYR A 175 6.57 0.26 -22.54
N PHE A 176 6.97 -0.78 -23.28
CA PHE A 176 6.26 -1.32 -24.45
C PHE A 176 5.26 -2.43 -24.10
N ARG A 177 4.95 -2.67 -22.82
CA ARG A 177 3.87 -3.61 -22.45
C ARG A 177 2.52 -3.09 -22.95
N PRO A 178 1.67 -3.93 -23.58
CA PRO A 178 0.33 -3.52 -24.06
C PRO A 178 -0.50 -2.76 -23.03
N GLY A 179 -0.40 -3.15 -21.75
CA GLY A 179 -1.13 -2.46 -20.68
C GLY A 179 -0.71 -1.01 -20.44
N ASN A 180 0.55 -0.63 -20.69
CA ASN A 180 1.00 0.74 -20.52
C ASN A 180 0.49 1.69 -21.62
N PHE A 181 0.05 1.17 -22.78
CA PHE A 181 -0.61 1.98 -23.82
C PHE A 181 -1.96 2.54 -23.38
N ARG A 182 -2.55 2.08 -22.25
CA ARG A 182 -3.73 2.68 -21.61
C ARG A 182 -3.59 4.20 -21.43
N MET A 183 -2.38 4.73 -21.24
CA MET A 183 -2.14 6.18 -21.12
C MET A 183 -2.63 7.01 -22.30
N PHE A 184 -2.66 6.44 -23.51
CA PHE A 184 -3.03 7.17 -24.72
C PHE A 184 -4.56 7.30 -24.87
N TYR A 185 -5.29 6.21 -24.61
CA TYR A 185 -6.72 6.13 -24.87
C TYR A 185 -7.60 6.26 -23.61
N GLN A 186 -7.16 5.73 -22.46
CA GLN A 186 -7.96 5.71 -21.24
C GLN A 186 -7.64 6.92 -20.34
N ARG A 187 -8.27 8.07 -20.65
CA ARG A 187 -8.01 9.36 -19.98
C ARG A 187 -9.17 9.86 -19.08
N SER A 188 -10.20 9.04 -18.88
CA SER A 188 -11.44 9.39 -18.17
C SER A 188 -11.27 9.58 -16.66
N PRO A 189 -11.90 10.60 -16.02
CA PRO A 189 -11.96 10.73 -14.55
C PRO A 189 -12.56 9.49 -13.87
N LYS A 190 -13.65 8.93 -14.42
CA LYS A 190 -14.26 7.69 -13.93
C LYS A 190 -13.31 6.50 -13.91
N TYR A 191 -12.27 6.49 -14.76
CA TYR A 191 -11.23 5.46 -14.68
C TYR A 191 -10.26 5.71 -13.54
N GLN A 192 -10.00 6.95 -13.15
CA GLN A 192 -9.20 7.28 -11.95
C GLN A 192 -9.96 6.90 -10.67
N GLU A 193 -11.26 7.23 -10.58
CA GLU A 193 -12.17 6.77 -9.53
C GLU A 193 -12.15 5.23 -9.39
N GLN A 194 -12.37 4.49 -10.49
CA GLN A 194 -12.27 3.02 -10.49
C GLN A 194 -10.87 2.49 -10.11
N THR A 195 -9.81 3.25 -10.42
CA THR A 195 -8.43 2.93 -10.06
C THR A 195 -8.18 3.17 -8.57
N HIS A 196 -8.82 4.19 -7.98
CA HIS A 196 -8.82 4.48 -6.54
C HIS A 196 -9.57 3.41 -5.75
N SER A 197 -10.80 3.05 -6.12
CA SER A 197 -11.50 1.95 -5.45
C SER A 197 -10.70 0.64 -5.52
N ARG A 198 -10.09 0.36 -6.68
CA ARG A 198 -9.25 -0.84 -6.85
C ARG A 198 -7.94 -0.77 -6.04
N LEU A 199 -7.40 0.42 -5.79
CA LEU A 199 -6.24 0.61 -4.93
C LEU A 199 -6.60 0.27 -3.47
N ASP A 200 -7.69 0.82 -2.96
CA ASP A 200 -8.18 0.53 -1.61
C ASP A 200 -8.50 -0.96 -1.45
N ASP A 201 -9.18 -1.59 -2.42
CA ASP A 201 -9.44 -3.04 -2.42
C ASP A 201 -8.14 -3.85 -2.29
N VAL A 202 -7.11 -3.52 -3.07
CA VAL A 202 -5.83 -4.24 -3.09
C VAL A 202 -5.13 -4.14 -1.73
N LEU A 203 -5.07 -2.93 -1.17
CA LEU A 203 -4.41 -2.67 0.11
C LEU A 203 -5.20 -3.27 1.30
N ALA A 204 -6.53 -3.31 1.23
CA ALA A 204 -7.37 -3.92 2.25
C ALA A 204 -7.17 -5.46 2.36
N HIS A 205 -6.76 -6.10 1.26
CA HIS A 205 -6.39 -7.51 1.21
C HIS A 205 -4.88 -7.76 1.50
N GLY A 206 -4.12 -6.72 1.87
CA GLY A 206 -2.69 -6.83 2.20
C GLY A 206 -1.75 -7.05 1.00
N ASP A 207 -2.24 -6.88 -0.25
CA ASP A 207 -1.41 -6.96 -1.46
C ASP A 207 -1.00 -5.56 -1.97
N PHE A 208 -0.13 -5.52 -2.97
CA PHE A 208 0.54 -4.32 -3.46
C PHE A 208 -0.07 -3.77 -4.74
N PHE A 209 -0.10 -2.45 -4.86
CA PHE A 209 -0.51 -1.78 -6.09
C PHE A 209 0.70 -1.13 -6.75
N ILE A 210 1.18 -1.70 -7.87
CA ILE A 210 2.17 -1.02 -8.70
C ILE A 210 1.44 -0.02 -9.61
N ALA A 211 1.66 1.25 -9.33
CA ALA A 211 1.09 2.38 -10.05
C ALA A 211 2.05 2.86 -11.13
N TYR A 212 1.59 2.89 -12.37
CA TYR A 212 2.18 3.70 -13.44
C TYR A 212 1.61 5.11 -13.38
N LEU A 213 2.49 6.09 -13.09
CA LEU A 213 2.19 7.51 -12.97
C LEU A 213 2.55 8.25 -14.27
N THR A 214 1.63 9.04 -14.81
CA THR A 214 1.93 9.90 -15.96
C THR A 214 1.13 11.21 -16.04
N THR A 215 1.76 12.26 -16.57
CA THR A 215 1.14 13.54 -16.95
C THR A 215 0.97 13.69 -18.46
N TYR A 216 0.98 12.59 -19.23
CA TYR A 216 0.75 12.61 -20.67
C TYR A 216 -0.47 13.49 -21.07
N PRO A 217 -0.36 14.38 -22.08
CA PRO A 217 0.74 14.54 -23.03
C PRO A 217 1.92 15.40 -22.54
N ARG A 218 1.83 16.07 -21.38
CA ARG A 218 2.92 16.94 -20.88
C ARG A 218 4.18 16.17 -20.47
N LEU A 219 4.04 14.90 -20.10
CA LEU A 219 5.14 13.95 -19.82
C LEU A 219 6.19 14.41 -18.78
N SER A 220 5.84 15.34 -17.89
CA SER A 220 6.64 15.69 -16.71
C SER A 220 6.79 14.55 -15.69
N ILE A 221 6.02 13.46 -15.84
CA ILE A 221 6.31 12.17 -15.22
C ILE A 221 5.88 11.03 -16.16
N ASN A 222 6.68 9.96 -16.16
CA ASN A 222 6.43 8.67 -16.80
C ASN A 222 7.19 7.63 -15.99
N HIS A 223 6.59 7.20 -14.88
CA HIS A 223 7.30 6.56 -13.78
C HIS A 223 6.45 5.48 -13.10
N ALA A 224 7.09 4.50 -12.50
CA ALA A 224 6.38 3.42 -11.82
C ALA A 224 6.80 3.34 -10.35
N VAL A 225 5.80 3.27 -9.49
CA VAL A 225 5.95 3.25 -8.03
C VAL A 225 5.15 2.08 -7.43
N LEU A 226 5.53 1.62 -6.24
CA LEU A 226 4.81 0.57 -5.52
C LEU A 226 4.12 1.17 -4.30
N ILE A 227 2.79 1.11 -4.28
CA ILE A 227 1.97 1.54 -3.15
C ILE A 227 1.75 0.32 -2.24
N TYR A 228 2.03 0.46 -0.95
CA TYR A 228 2.05 -0.64 0.01
C TYR A 228 1.20 -0.40 1.27
N ALA A 229 0.81 0.84 1.56
CA ALA A 229 -0.07 1.15 2.68
C ALA A 229 -0.88 2.42 2.43
N ARG A 230 -2.10 2.47 2.98
CA ARG A 230 -2.87 3.69 3.17
C ARG A 230 -2.49 4.29 4.52
N LYS A 231 -2.25 5.60 4.61
CA LYS A 231 -2.04 6.29 5.88
C LYS A 231 -3.37 6.38 6.65
N ASN A 232 -3.29 6.46 7.97
CA ASN A 232 -4.45 6.76 8.80
C ASN A 232 -5.14 8.06 8.31
N PRO A 233 -6.48 8.08 8.21
CA PRO A 233 -7.21 9.29 7.84
C PRO A 233 -6.89 10.46 8.78
N ASP A 234 -6.69 11.65 8.21
CA ASP A 234 -6.61 12.88 8.99
C ASP A 234 -8.04 13.39 9.24
N ALA A 235 -8.45 13.45 10.50
CA ALA A 235 -9.79 13.90 10.88
C ALA A 235 -10.13 15.34 10.45
N ARG A 236 -9.14 16.11 9.96
CA ARG A 236 -9.30 17.48 9.43
C ARG A 236 -9.22 17.58 7.90
N SER A 237 -9.05 16.47 7.18
CA SER A 237 -8.80 16.47 5.74
C SER A 237 -9.45 15.27 5.04
N ASP A 238 -10.24 15.54 4.01
CA ASP A 238 -10.78 14.54 3.09
C ASP A 238 -9.72 13.96 2.12
N ILE A 239 -8.52 14.55 2.07
CA ILE A 239 -7.41 14.06 1.25
C ILE A 239 -6.89 12.74 1.82
N GLU A 240 -7.06 11.68 1.04
CA GLU A 240 -6.52 10.36 1.36
C GLU A 240 -5.05 10.29 0.93
N ARG A 241 -4.22 9.60 1.72
CA ARG A 241 -2.76 9.55 1.52
C ARG A 241 -2.27 8.12 1.57
N TYR A 242 -1.38 7.77 0.66
CA TYR A 242 -0.82 6.44 0.52
C TYR A 242 0.71 6.49 0.57
N LEU A 243 1.31 5.51 1.24
CA LEU A 243 2.76 5.33 1.29
C LEU A 243 3.25 4.56 0.09
N VAL A 244 4.35 5.06 -0.49
CA VAL A 244 4.85 4.66 -1.80
C VAL A 244 6.35 4.37 -1.71
N TYR A 245 6.77 3.22 -2.22
CA TYR A 245 8.15 2.98 -2.62
C TYR A 245 8.36 3.54 -4.04
N ASP A 246 9.17 4.59 -4.12
CA ASP A 246 9.67 5.15 -5.37
C ASP A 246 11.11 4.66 -5.63
N PRO A 247 11.39 3.94 -6.73
CA PRO A 247 12.74 3.48 -7.06
C PRO A 247 13.80 4.57 -7.24
N ASN A 248 13.43 5.82 -7.51
CA ASN A 248 14.36 6.95 -7.61
C ASN A 248 14.83 7.44 -6.22
N HIS A 249 14.06 7.12 -5.17
CA HIS A 249 14.20 7.66 -3.83
C HIS A 249 14.36 6.56 -2.79
N PRO A 250 15.55 5.92 -2.71
CA PRO A 250 15.82 4.92 -1.69
C PRO A 250 15.97 5.51 -0.27
N ASP A 251 16.03 6.83 -0.12
CA ASP A 251 16.24 7.50 1.17
C ASP A 251 15.02 7.39 2.10
N SER A 252 13.80 7.58 1.57
CA SER A 252 12.56 7.64 2.36
C SER A 252 11.34 7.40 1.47
N PRO A 253 10.20 6.93 2.03
CA PRO A 253 8.99 6.71 1.26
C PRO A 253 8.46 8.02 0.66
N ARG A 254 7.67 7.86 -0.40
CA ARG A 254 6.96 8.96 -1.08
C ARG A 254 5.46 8.84 -0.86
N GLU A 255 4.72 9.87 -1.23
CA GLU A 255 3.28 9.97 -1.03
C GLU A 255 2.52 10.16 -2.35
N LEU A 256 1.55 9.27 -2.56
CA LEU A 256 0.46 9.47 -3.51
C LEU A 256 -0.77 9.92 -2.71
N THR A 257 -1.52 10.89 -3.23
CA THR A 257 -2.75 11.36 -2.61
C THR A 257 -3.93 11.20 -3.56
N TRP A 258 -5.10 10.88 -3.00
CA TRP A 258 -6.38 10.97 -3.69
C TRP A 258 -7.10 12.24 -3.23
N LEU A 259 -7.72 12.94 -4.17
CA LEU A 259 -8.43 14.21 -3.96
C LEU A 259 -9.92 13.98 -4.25
N PRO A 260 -10.76 13.61 -3.26
CA PRO A 260 -12.14 13.19 -3.52
C PRO A 260 -13.03 14.24 -4.17
N ARG A 261 -12.69 15.54 -4.04
CA ARG A 261 -13.44 16.64 -4.68
C ARG A 261 -13.16 16.80 -6.17
N GLU A 262 -12.12 16.14 -6.68
CA GLU A 262 -11.59 16.32 -8.02
C GLU A 262 -11.51 14.99 -8.80
N ASP A 263 -11.94 13.88 -8.19
CA ASP A 263 -11.82 12.51 -8.69
C ASP A 263 -10.44 12.21 -9.31
N SER A 264 -9.39 12.72 -8.66
CA SER A 264 -8.03 12.69 -9.20
C SER A 264 -6.96 12.35 -8.17
N PHE A 265 -5.86 11.81 -8.70
CA PHE A 265 -4.65 11.57 -7.94
C PHE A 265 -3.67 12.75 -8.09
N ALA A 266 -2.96 13.06 -7.01
CA ALA A 266 -1.77 13.90 -7.04
C ALA A 266 -0.58 13.16 -6.43
N TYR A 267 0.61 13.38 -6.99
CA TYR A 267 1.86 12.86 -6.45
C TYR A 267 2.64 13.99 -5.78
N GLN A 268 3.38 13.64 -4.72
CA GLN A 268 4.18 14.64 -4.02
C GLN A 268 5.23 15.32 -4.90
N LYS A 269 5.70 16.48 -4.47
CA LYS A 269 6.87 17.13 -5.04
C LYS A 269 8.15 16.50 -4.48
N ASP A 270 9.17 16.37 -5.32
CA ASP A 270 10.52 15.97 -4.93
C ASP A 270 11.55 16.63 -5.88
N VAL A 271 12.73 16.01 -6.06
CA VAL A 271 13.82 16.51 -6.92
C VAL A 271 13.70 16.07 -8.38
N ASP A 272 12.91 15.03 -8.64
CA ASP A 272 12.68 14.40 -9.94
C ASP A 272 11.25 14.62 -10.47
N PHE A 273 10.34 15.18 -9.67
CA PHE A 273 9.00 15.61 -10.07
C PHE A 273 8.53 16.89 -9.35
N VAL A 274 7.83 17.76 -10.09
CA VAL A 274 7.33 19.06 -9.59
C VAL A 274 6.16 18.96 -8.59
N GLY A 275 5.53 17.78 -8.49
CA GLY A 275 4.32 17.54 -7.70
C GLY A 275 3.02 17.91 -8.43
N GLY A 276 1.89 17.48 -7.86
CA GLY A 276 0.55 17.80 -8.35
C GLY A 276 -0.12 16.65 -9.12
N HIS A 277 -1.18 16.98 -9.87
CA HIS A 277 -2.05 15.98 -10.51
C HIS A 277 -1.31 15.08 -11.51
N ILE A 278 -1.59 13.78 -11.40
CA ILE A 278 -1.10 12.74 -12.31
C ILE A 278 -2.26 11.82 -12.70
N ARG A 279 -2.06 10.98 -13.72
CA ARG A 279 -2.92 9.80 -13.93
C ARG A 279 -2.23 8.55 -13.43
N VAL A 280 -2.97 7.73 -12.70
CA VAL A 280 -2.59 6.39 -12.25
C VAL A 280 -3.16 5.35 -13.20
N TYR A 281 -2.35 4.34 -13.52
CA TYR A 281 -2.77 3.09 -14.12
C TYR A 281 -2.19 1.95 -13.30
N GLN A 282 -2.98 0.90 -13.02
CA GLN A 282 -2.40 -0.31 -12.43
C GLN A 282 -1.52 -1.03 -13.47
N SER A 283 -0.31 -1.39 -13.05
CA SER A 283 0.57 -2.33 -13.74
C SER A 283 0.70 -3.60 -12.90
N TYR A 284 0.97 -4.73 -13.56
CA TYR A 284 1.26 -6.02 -12.91
C TYR A 284 0.18 -6.64 -12.00
N GLY A 285 -1.02 -6.07 -11.88
CA GLY A 285 -2.13 -6.65 -11.10
C GLY A 285 -2.84 -7.83 -11.75
N LYS A 286 -2.62 -8.10 -13.04
CA LYS A 286 -3.07 -9.31 -13.75
C LYS A 286 -2.26 -9.58 -15.01
N TRP A 287 -2.44 -10.76 -15.59
CA TRP A 287 -1.95 -11.11 -16.93
C TRP A 287 -2.43 -10.06 -17.95
N LEU A 288 -1.52 -9.62 -18.83
CA LEU A 288 -1.70 -8.55 -19.83
C LEU A 288 -1.82 -7.09 -19.29
N GLN A 289 -1.62 -6.83 -17.99
CA GLN A 289 -1.35 -5.47 -17.49
C GLN A 289 0.10 -5.02 -17.64
#